data_AF-A0A9R1K4H3-F1
#
_entry.id   AF-A0A9R1K4H3-F1
#
_cell.length_a   1.000
_cell.length_b   1.000
_cell.length_c   1.000
_cell.angle_alpha   90.00
_cell.angle_beta   90.00
_cell.angle_gamma   90.00
#
_symmetry.space_group_name_H-M   'P 1'
#
loop_
_entity.id
_entity.type
_entity.pdbx_description
1 polymer ?
#
loop_
_entity_poly.entity_id
_entity_poly.type
_entity_poly.pdbx_seq_one_letter_code
_entity_poly.pdbx_strand_id
1 'polypeptide(L)'
;MLGRNRRGRGRGRGRGRAGAEADPPGVGVEEVTTQLVFEQNRPICAPLQQQLSDVPVLKFNLGAEILEVEYHRVITEINKRASKIAPGLYMNKPITPIQNPQNCPKPYNYDDRTKWGHSYYTVEMRFHRKCPHPFRGVRIQIIFRDYDGYMLGYGRRMNGHWTNWYYCSKKEFPIPFFIQEGAIKLPFREDYVMKPLIGGAATFMNIFKQFARYPEMGNSQELLEAFLSAVVVLSEARRIIWVFREVKNRIRRNEAPSDLDCKVPGKELPTGLAWTSIGDWTMDSKQVLGSAFKGEYTPRTGQKFAETVVPVKTFGQLISQDEESGHLSLLMRVENIAAPEGGWVLTRLKMKVNNPGLRVIDPGFPDDPELSDDE
;
A
#
# COMPACT_ATOMS: atom_id res chain seq x y z
N MET A 1 35.96 57.79 55.72
CA MET A 1 37.19 57.13 56.20
C MET A 1 37.22 55.75 55.55
N LEU A 2 37.86 55.62 54.39
CA LEU A 2 39.25 55.18 54.22
C LEU A 2 39.54 53.81 54.84
N GLY A 3 39.60 52.82 53.94
CA GLY A 3 40.59 51.75 54.02
C GLY A 3 40.06 50.46 53.42
N ARG A 4 40.72 49.79 52.48
CA ARG A 4 42.06 49.93 51.88
C ARG A 4 41.99 49.08 50.60
N ASN A 5 42.37 49.66 49.45
CA ASN A 5 43.65 49.41 48.75
C ASN A 5 43.87 47.93 48.38
N ARG A 6 44.22 47.53 47.16
CA ARG A 6 44.77 48.23 45.97
C ARG A 6 44.66 47.22 44.80
N ARG A 7 44.16 47.67 43.63
CA ARG A 7 44.91 47.87 42.37
C ARG A 7 45.75 46.65 41.96
N GLY A 8 45.40 45.92 40.90
CA GLY A 8 45.44 46.35 39.48
C GLY A 8 46.61 45.59 38.83
N ARG A 9 46.67 45.19 37.56
CA ARG A 9 46.03 45.42 36.26
C ARG A 9 46.22 44.07 35.52
N GLY A 10 45.43 43.61 34.57
CA GLY A 10 45.06 44.27 33.33
C GLY A 10 45.06 43.25 32.19
N ARG A 11 43.88 43.10 31.55
CA ARG A 11 43.60 42.82 30.14
C ARG A 11 44.16 41.54 29.48
N GLY A 12 43.23 40.70 29.03
CA GLY A 12 43.41 39.80 27.88
C GLY A 12 42.12 39.04 27.56
N ARG A 13 41.50 39.34 26.42
CA ARG A 13 40.21 38.80 25.95
C ARG A 13 40.28 37.29 25.65
N GLY A 14 39.19 36.57 25.91
CA GLY A 14 38.98 35.21 25.40
C GLY A 14 37.51 34.79 25.53
N ARG A 15 36.89 34.41 24.41
CA ARG A 15 35.47 34.10 24.19
C ARG A 15 35.07 32.69 24.69
N GLY A 16 33.77 32.50 24.94
CA GLY A 16 33.05 31.21 24.96
C GLY A 16 33.02 30.55 26.34
N ARG A 17 31.96 29.93 26.83
CA ARG A 17 30.72 29.37 26.27
C ARG A 17 29.61 29.57 27.33
N ALA A 18 28.49 30.19 26.98
CA ALA A 18 27.26 29.49 26.59
C ALA A 18 26.84 28.49 27.68
N GLY A 19 25.78 28.85 28.41
CA GLY A 19 25.12 27.98 29.36
C GLY A 19 24.81 26.65 28.71
N ALA A 20 24.87 25.60 29.52
CA ALA A 20 24.40 24.28 29.15
C ALA A 20 22.97 24.42 28.61
N GLU A 21 22.84 24.35 27.29
CA GLU A 21 21.62 23.91 26.64
C GLU A 21 21.30 22.57 27.29
N ALA A 22 20.19 22.52 28.02
CA ALA A 22 19.59 21.24 28.35
C ALA A 22 19.37 20.52 27.02
N ASP A 23 19.93 19.32 26.89
CA ASP A 23 19.63 18.45 25.76
C ASP A 23 18.11 18.42 25.58
N PRO A 24 17.59 18.61 24.35
CA PRO A 24 16.17 18.42 24.12
C PRO A 24 15.81 17.01 24.58
N PRO A 25 14.60 16.78 25.15
CA PRO A 25 14.23 15.49 25.71
C PRO A 25 14.54 14.41 24.69
N GLY A 26 15.52 13.57 25.03
CA GLY A 26 15.99 12.51 24.17
C GLY A 26 14.79 11.69 23.75
N VAL A 27 14.54 11.63 22.44
CA VAL A 27 13.54 10.76 21.85
C VAL A 27 13.99 9.34 22.19
N GLY A 28 13.39 8.78 23.24
CA GLY A 28 13.85 7.56 23.90
C GLY A 28 13.86 6.37 22.94
N VAL A 29 14.86 5.51 23.09
CA VAL A 29 14.85 4.19 22.47
C VAL A 29 13.73 3.38 23.14
N GLU A 30 12.79 2.87 22.35
CA GLU A 30 11.75 1.96 22.83
C GLU A 30 12.24 0.52 22.66
N GLU A 31 12.12 -0.32 23.70
CA GLU A 31 12.41 -1.75 23.59
C GLU A 31 11.32 -2.46 22.77
N VAL A 32 11.73 -3.22 21.75
CA VAL A 32 10.82 -4.02 20.93
C VAL A 32 10.88 -5.47 21.39
N THR A 33 9.89 -5.86 22.18
CA THR A 33 9.84 -7.18 22.83
C THR A 33 9.33 -8.29 21.92
N THR A 34 8.68 -7.95 20.81
CA THR A 34 8.13 -8.94 19.87
C THR A 34 9.10 -9.22 18.74
N GLN A 35 9.67 -10.43 18.74
CA GLN A 35 10.58 -10.90 17.70
C GLN A 35 9.88 -11.10 16.35
N LEU A 36 10.58 -10.77 15.27
CA LEU A 36 10.17 -11.12 13.91
C LEU A 36 10.46 -12.61 13.65
N VAL A 37 9.42 -13.41 13.45
CA VAL A 37 9.54 -14.84 13.15
C VAL A 37 8.97 -15.13 11.77
N PHE A 38 9.77 -15.75 10.91
CA PHE A 38 9.30 -16.31 9.63
C PHE A 38 8.86 -17.75 9.84
N GLU A 39 7.64 -18.08 9.43
CA GLU A 39 7.10 -19.42 9.57
C GLU A 39 7.64 -20.33 8.45
N GLN A 40 8.21 -21.49 8.81
CA GLN A 40 8.86 -22.41 7.86
C GLN A 40 7.94 -22.96 6.76
N ASN A 41 6.62 -22.96 6.99
CA ASN A 41 5.62 -23.52 6.08
C ASN A 41 4.94 -22.46 5.19
N ARG A 42 5.37 -21.19 5.25
CA ARG A 42 4.79 -20.13 4.44
C ARG A 42 5.37 -20.07 3.02
N PRO A 43 4.59 -19.53 2.07
CA PRO A 43 5.09 -19.20 0.73
C PRO A 43 6.37 -18.37 0.78
N ILE A 44 7.41 -18.87 0.10
CA ILE A 44 8.69 -18.17 0.02
C ILE A 44 8.58 -16.97 -0.92
N CYS A 45 7.92 -17.14 -2.06
CA CYS A 45 7.75 -16.14 -3.12
C CYS A 45 6.29 -15.99 -3.52
N ALA A 46 6.04 -14.94 -4.30
CA ALA A 46 4.76 -14.63 -4.90
C ALA A 46 4.20 -15.81 -5.73
N PRO A 47 2.86 -15.99 -5.79
CA PRO A 47 2.21 -17.00 -6.63
C PRO A 47 2.68 -16.96 -8.09
N LEU A 48 2.79 -18.15 -8.70
CA LEU A 48 3.12 -18.28 -10.12
C LEU A 48 1.93 -17.83 -10.97
N GLN A 49 2.15 -16.85 -11.83
CA GLN A 49 1.15 -16.32 -12.75
C GLN A 49 1.80 -16.13 -14.13
N GLN A 50 1.28 -16.80 -15.14
CA GLN A 50 1.79 -16.80 -16.52
C GLN A 50 0.80 -16.23 -17.52
N GLN A 51 -0.48 -16.13 -17.15
CA GLN A 51 -1.57 -15.63 -17.98
C GLN A 51 -2.62 -14.95 -17.10
N LEU A 52 -3.51 -14.15 -17.72
CA LEU A 52 -4.52 -13.39 -16.99
C LEU A 52 -5.48 -14.28 -16.17
N SER A 53 -5.77 -15.49 -16.64
CA SER A 53 -6.61 -16.46 -15.90
C SER A 53 -5.97 -17.00 -14.62
N ASP A 54 -4.66 -16.81 -14.44
CA ASP A 54 -3.97 -17.14 -13.19
C ASP A 54 -4.11 -16.01 -12.14
N VAL A 55 -4.62 -14.84 -12.55
CA VAL A 55 -4.77 -13.67 -11.68
C VAL A 55 -6.15 -13.71 -11.03
N PRO A 56 -6.23 -13.77 -9.69
CA PRO A 56 -7.51 -13.85 -8.99
C PRO A 56 -8.30 -12.55 -9.10
N VAL A 57 -9.62 -12.68 -9.19
CA VAL A 57 -10.57 -11.57 -9.36
C VAL A 57 -11.44 -11.44 -8.12
N LEU A 58 -11.29 -10.34 -7.38
CA LEU A 58 -12.19 -9.98 -6.30
C LEU A 58 -13.31 -9.09 -6.83
N LYS A 59 -14.55 -9.56 -6.76
CA LYS A 59 -15.71 -8.77 -7.17
C LYS A 59 -16.00 -7.70 -6.12
N PHE A 60 -16.39 -6.50 -6.57
CA PHE A 60 -16.80 -5.37 -5.74
C PHE A 60 -18.12 -4.81 -6.29
N ASN A 61 -19.22 -5.05 -5.57
CA ASN A 61 -20.55 -4.63 -5.97
C ASN A 61 -20.87 -3.20 -5.52
N LEU A 62 -20.79 -2.24 -6.43
CA LEU A 62 -21.14 -0.84 -6.16
C LEU A 62 -22.64 -0.60 -5.93
N GLY A 63 -23.48 -1.58 -6.31
CA GLY A 63 -24.91 -1.57 -6.06
C GLY A 63 -25.33 -2.35 -4.81
N ALA A 64 -24.39 -2.68 -3.91
CA ALA A 64 -24.71 -3.30 -2.64
C ALA A 64 -25.63 -2.39 -1.80
N GLU A 65 -26.55 -3.01 -1.05
CA GLU A 65 -27.50 -2.28 -0.18
C GLU A 65 -26.77 -1.38 0.80
N ILE A 66 -25.67 -1.88 1.39
CA ILE A 66 -24.80 -1.13 2.30
C ILE A 66 -23.38 -1.14 1.72
N LEU A 67 -23.04 -0.11 0.94
CA LEU A 67 -21.73 0.01 0.30
C LEU A 67 -20.56 -0.01 1.29
N GLU A 68 -20.76 0.51 2.51
CA GLU A 68 -19.75 0.48 3.58
C GLU A 68 -19.34 -0.96 3.93
N VAL A 69 -20.32 -1.85 4.09
CA VAL A 69 -20.11 -3.27 4.42
C VAL A 69 -19.40 -3.98 3.28
N GLU A 70 -19.83 -3.71 2.05
CA GLU A 70 -19.20 -4.27 0.86
C GLU A 70 -17.75 -3.77 0.69
N TYR A 71 -17.48 -2.49 0.92
CA TYR A 71 -16.13 -1.93 0.90
C TYR A 71 -15.24 -2.55 1.98
N HIS A 72 -15.75 -2.71 3.20
CA HIS A 72 -15.05 -3.42 4.27
C HIS A 72 -14.69 -4.83 3.82
N ARG A 73 -15.66 -5.60 3.29
CA ARG A 73 -15.43 -6.96 2.79
C ARG A 73 -14.31 -6.99 1.76
N VAL A 74 -14.33 -6.09 0.77
CA VAL A 74 -13.31 -6.03 -0.28
C VAL A 74 -11.91 -5.84 0.30
N ILE A 75 -11.71 -4.84 1.18
CA ILE A 75 -10.39 -4.59 1.78
C ILE A 75 -9.95 -5.76 2.68
N THR A 76 -10.88 -6.34 3.44
CA THR A 76 -10.61 -7.50 4.30
C THR A 76 -10.21 -8.73 3.49
N GLU A 77 -10.89 -9.03 2.37
CA GLU A 77 -10.52 -10.16 1.51
C GLU A 77 -9.15 -9.97 0.82
N ILE A 78 -8.81 -8.73 0.43
CA ILE A 78 -7.46 -8.40 -0.07
C ILE A 78 -6.41 -8.66 1.02
N ASN A 79 -6.66 -8.25 2.27
CA ASN A 79 -5.73 -8.45 3.40
C ASN A 79 -5.61 -9.93 3.81
N LYS A 80 -6.71 -10.70 3.76
CA LYS A 80 -6.69 -12.16 3.96
C LYS A 80 -5.84 -12.85 2.91
N ARG A 81 -6.01 -12.49 1.63
CA ARG A 81 -5.16 -13.02 0.56
C ARG A 81 -3.69 -12.66 0.78
N ALA A 82 -3.40 -11.40 1.10
CA ALA A 82 -2.04 -10.95 1.40
C ALA A 82 -1.40 -11.79 2.52
N SER A 83 -2.16 -12.13 3.56
CA SER A 83 -1.70 -12.98 4.67
C SER A 83 -1.42 -14.43 4.26
N LYS A 84 -2.18 -14.98 3.30
CA LYS A 84 -1.99 -16.33 2.77
C LYS A 84 -0.76 -16.45 1.89
N ILE A 85 -0.45 -15.40 1.12
CA ILE A 85 0.71 -15.39 0.20
C ILE A 85 1.97 -14.79 0.84
N ALA A 86 1.86 -14.21 2.04
CA ALA A 86 2.98 -13.59 2.74
C ALA A 86 3.97 -14.64 3.26
N PRO A 87 5.29 -14.40 3.13
CA PRO A 87 6.33 -15.23 3.73
C PRO A 87 6.35 -15.16 5.26
N GLY A 88 5.75 -14.11 5.85
CA GLY A 88 5.64 -13.95 7.29
C GLY A 88 4.62 -12.90 7.65
N LEU A 89 4.13 -12.96 8.89
CA LEU A 89 3.35 -11.90 9.51
C LEU A 89 4.18 -11.26 10.61
N TYR A 90 4.03 -9.96 10.78
CA TYR A 90 4.53 -9.26 11.96
C TYR A 90 3.39 -8.50 12.61
N MET A 91 3.12 -8.76 13.89
CA MET A 91 1.95 -8.22 14.60
C MET A 91 0.65 -8.46 13.83
N ASN A 92 0.44 -9.68 13.32
CA ASN A 92 -0.69 -10.05 12.46
C ASN A 92 -0.79 -9.28 11.13
N LYS A 93 0.20 -8.44 10.76
CA LYS A 93 0.21 -7.75 9.47
C LYS A 93 1.06 -8.51 8.45
N PRO A 94 0.57 -8.72 7.23
CA PRO A 94 1.33 -9.40 6.17
C PRO A 94 2.57 -8.61 5.76
N ILE A 95 3.70 -9.32 5.66
CA ILE A 95 4.89 -8.84 4.96
C ILE A 95 4.76 -9.23 3.49
N THR A 96 5.02 -8.29 2.58
CA THR A 96 4.83 -8.55 1.14
C THR A 96 5.77 -9.65 0.63
N PRO A 97 5.33 -10.50 -0.31
CA PRO A 97 6.15 -11.59 -0.83
C PRO A 97 7.28 -11.05 -1.70
N ILE A 98 8.38 -11.82 -1.81
CA ILE A 98 9.37 -11.55 -2.87
C ILE A 98 8.77 -11.86 -4.23
N GLN A 99 9.30 -11.18 -5.24
CA GLN A 99 8.99 -11.45 -6.64
C GLN A 99 9.25 -12.93 -6.99
N ASN A 100 8.56 -13.45 -7.98
CA ASN A 100 8.78 -14.80 -8.48
C ASN A 100 9.58 -14.71 -9.78
N PRO A 101 10.81 -15.28 -9.86
CA PRO A 101 11.60 -15.26 -11.09
C PRO A 101 10.88 -15.91 -12.27
N GLN A 102 9.91 -16.78 -12.01
CA GLN A 102 9.15 -17.46 -13.06
C GLN A 102 8.03 -16.59 -13.64
N ASN A 103 7.63 -15.48 -12.99
CA ASN A 103 6.60 -14.55 -13.47
C ASN A 103 7.12 -13.54 -14.51
N CYS A 104 8.34 -13.72 -15.04
CA CYS A 104 8.86 -12.92 -16.15
C CYS A 104 9.01 -13.76 -17.43
N PRO A 105 9.06 -13.14 -18.62
CA PRO A 105 9.34 -13.86 -19.86
C PRO A 105 10.67 -14.63 -19.77
N LYS A 106 10.71 -15.85 -20.30
CA LYS A 106 11.94 -16.65 -20.37
C LYS A 106 13.00 -15.96 -21.25
N PRO A 107 14.31 -16.15 -20.97
CA PRO A 107 14.89 -17.00 -19.93
C PRO A 107 14.95 -16.33 -18.54
N TYR A 108 14.73 -17.12 -17.48
CA TYR A 108 14.74 -16.63 -16.10
C TYR A 108 16.16 -16.36 -15.59
N ASN A 109 16.39 -15.17 -15.02
CA ASN A 109 17.65 -14.86 -14.31
C ASN A 109 17.43 -14.94 -12.79
N TYR A 110 17.81 -16.07 -12.19
CA TYR A 110 17.69 -16.28 -10.75
C TYR A 110 18.64 -15.40 -9.92
N ASP A 111 19.74 -14.93 -10.51
CA ASP A 111 20.75 -14.16 -9.78
C ASP A 111 20.41 -12.66 -9.72
N ASP A 112 19.60 -12.17 -10.66
CA ASP A 112 19.16 -10.79 -10.72
C ASP A 112 17.69 -10.64 -10.27
N ARG A 113 17.49 -10.43 -8.97
CA ARG A 113 16.16 -10.22 -8.38
C ARG A 113 15.43 -9.01 -8.93
N THR A 114 16.13 -8.04 -9.50
CA THR A 114 15.48 -6.87 -10.11
C THR A 114 14.72 -7.22 -11.39
N LYS A 115 14.99 -8.39 -11.98
CA LYS A 115 14.35 -8.92 -13.18
C LYS A 115 13.26 -9.95 -12.91
N TRP A 116 12.94 -10.21 -11.64
CA TRP A 116 11.91 -11.17 -11.29
C TRP A 116 10.51 -10.59 -11.56
N GLY A 117 9.56 -11.44 -11.94
CA GLY A 117 8.18 -11.02 -12.15
C GLY A 117 7.40 -10.90 -10.84
N HIS A 118 6.33 -10.11 -10.83
CA HIS A 118 5.48 -9.95 -9.65
C HIS A 118 4.27 -10.88 -9.70
N SER A 119 3.55 -11.03 -8.59
CA SER A 119 2.16 -11.49 -8.62
C SER A 119 1.19 -10.33 -8.50
N TYR A 120 -0.03 -10.60 -8.92
CA TYR A 120 -1.09 -9.63 -9.09
C TYR A 120 -2.41 -10.18 -8.57
N TYR A 121 -3.37 -9.27 -8.36
CA TYR A 121 -4.79 -9.57 -8.23
C TYR A 121 -5.58 -8.47 -8.92
N THR A 122 -6.85 -8.73 -9.21
CA THR A 122 -7.76 -7.71 -9.73
C THR A 122 -8.92 -7.46 -8.80
N VAL A 123 -9.44 -6.22 -8.82
CA VAL A 123 -10.72 -5.85 -8.24
C VAL A 123 -11.67 -5.54 -9.39
N GLU A 124 -12.74 -6.33 -9.53
CA GLU A 124 -13.80 -6.11 -10.51
C GLU A 124 -14.94 -5.28 -9.90
N MET A 125 -14.95 -3.99 -10.20
CA MET A 125 -16.07 -3.11 -9.86
C MET A 125 -17.25 -3.41 -10.80
N ARG A 126 -18.44 -3.58 -10.23
CA ARG A 126 -19.66 -3.94 -10.96
C ARG A 126 -20.92 -3.48 -10.24
N PHE A 127 -22.03 -3.41 -10.98
CA PHE A 127 -23.37 -3.41 -10.41
C PHE A 127 -23.96 -4.81 -10.54
N HIS A 128 -24.57 -5.28 -9.45
CA HIS A 128 -25.31 -6.55 -9.46
C HIS A 128 -26.37 -6.59 -10.57
N ARG A 129 -26.60 -7.78 -11.13
CA ARG A 129 -27.59 -7.97 -12.21
C ARG A 129 -29.00 -7.53 -11.78
N LYS A 130 -29.36 -7.64 -10.50
CA LYS A 130 -30.70 -7.24 -10.00
C LYS A 130 -30.81 -5.73 -9.71
N CYS A 131 -29.73 -4.94 -9.82
CA CYS A 131 -29.77 -3.49 -9.62
C CYS A 131 -30.15 -2.78 -10.93
N PRO A 132 -31.28 -2.05 -10.99
CA PRO A 132 -31.67 -1.27 -12.17
C PRO A 132 -30.81 -0.01 -12.26
N HIS A 133 -29.60 -0.16 -12.80
CA HIS A 133 -28.62 0.92 -12.93
C HIS A 133 -28.21 1.12 -14.40
N PRO A 134 -27.95 2.36 -14.86
CA PRO A 134 -27.53 2.64 -16.24
C PRO A 134 -26.26 1.91 -16.68
N PHE A 135 -25.43 1.50 -15.71
CA PHE A 135 -24.19 0.76 -15.95
C PHE A 135 -24.34 -0.75 -15.72
N ARG A 136 -25.56 -1.28 -15.73
CA ARG A 136 -25.81 -2.73 -15.67
C ARG A 136 -25.10 -3.40 -16.86
N GLY A 137 -24.34 -4.46 -16.57
CA GLY A 137 -23.56 -5.19 -17.57
C GLY A 137 -22.16 -4.63 -17.85
N VAL A 138 -21.86 -3.40 -17.42
CA VAL A 138 -20.49 -2.87 -17.47
C VAL A 138 -19.68 -3.45 -16.31
N ARG A 139 -18.42 -3.81 -16.58
CA ARG A 139 -17.45 -4.27 -15.57
C ARG A 139 -16.16 -3.50 -15.72
N ILE A 140 -15.52 -3.16 -14.61
CA ILE A 140 -14.22 -2.52 -14.58
C ILE A 140 -13.30 -3.39 -13.74
N GLN A 141 -12.24 -3.95 -14.33
CA GLN A 141 -11.22 -4.69 -13.61
C GLN A 141 -10.01 -3.81 -13.41
N ILE A 142 -9.61 -3.61 -12.16
CA ILE A 142 -8.41 -2.85 -11.78
C ILE A 142 -7.36 -3.85 -11.32
N ILE A 143 -6.15 -3.80 -11.88
CA ILE A 143 -5.06 -4.71 -11.53
C ILE A 143 -4.09 -4.08 -10.54
N PHE A 144 -3.72 -4.86 -9.54
CA PHE A 144 -2.83 -4.47 -8.45
C PHE A 144 -1.67 -5.44 -8.32
N ARG A 145 -0.51 -4.93 -7.93
CA ARG A 145 0.68 -5.72 -7.62
C ARG A 145 0.69 -6.12 -6.14
N ASP A 146 0.98 -7.39 -5.84
CA ASP A 146 1.03 -7.87 -4.46
C ASP A 146 2.24 -7.34 -3.66
N TYR A 147 3.35 -7.13 -4.35
CA TYR A 147 4.64 -6.74 -3.77
C TYR A 147 4.58 -5.42 -2.99
N ASP A 148 3.82 -4.45 -3.49
CA ASP A 148 3.69 -3.12 -2.89
C ASP A 148 2.25 -2.64 -2.82
N GLY A 149 1.26 -3.44 -3.25
CA GLY A 149 -0.15 -3.04 -3.29
C GLY A 149 -0.46 -1.93 -4.30
N TYR A 150 0.42 -1.69 -5.27
CA TYR A 150 0.26 -0.60 -6.23
C TYR A 150 -0.72 -0.95 -7.34
N MET A 151 -1.64 -0.04 -7.65
CA MET A 151 -2.53 -0.12 -8.81
C MET A 151 -1.74 0.16 -10.10
N LEU A 152 -1.76 -0.77 -11.06
CA LEU A 152 -1.00 -0.63 -12.31
C LEU A 152 -1.86 -0.09 -13.46
N GLY A 153 -3.15 -0.42 -13.45
CA GLY A 153 -4.04 -0.10 -14.56
C GLY A 153 -5.42 -0.71 -14.41
N TYR A 154 -6.23 -0.56 -15.46
CA TYR A 154 -7.58 -1.10 -15.51
C TYR A 154 -7.97 -1.56 -16.92
N GLY A 155 -8.85 -2.54 -17.00
CA GLY A 155 -9.57 -2.92 -18.21
C GLY A 155 -11.07 -2.77 -17.98
N ARG A 156 -11.85 -2.64 -19.05
CA ARG A 156 -13.31 -2.58 -18.95
C ARG A 156 -13.97 -3.60 -19.87
N ARG A 157 -15.12 -4.10 -19.43
CA ARG A 157 -16.01 -4.95 -20.22
C ARG A 157 -17.27 -4.17 -20.56
N MET A 158 -17.54 -4.04 -21.84
CA MET A 158 -18.76 -3.41 -22.37
C MET A 158 -19.36 -4.31 -23.43
N ASN A 159 -20.70 -4.45 -23.44
CA ASN A 159 -21.43 -5.28 -24.40
C ASN A 159 -20.87 -6.71 -24.53
N GLY A 160 -20.43 -7.29 -23.41
CA GLY A 160 -19.88 -8.66 -23.38
C GLY A 160 -18.40 -8.78 -23.72
N HIS A 161 -17.75 -7.75 -24.24
CA HIS A 161 -16.35 -7.77 -24.69
C HIS A 161 -15.42 -6.97 -23.78
N TRP A 162 -14.24 -7.52 -23.50
CA TRP A 162 -13.16 -6.80 -22.82
C TRP A 162 -12.45 -5.87 -23.81
N THR A 163 -12.19 -4.64 -23.38
CA THR A 163 -11.33 -3.69 -24.11
C THR A 163 -9.86 -3.93 -23.75
N ASN A 164 -8.97 -3.19 -24.42
CA ASN A 164 -7.56 -3.10 -24.03
C ASN A 164 -7.41 -2.66 -22.57
N TRP A 165 -6.30 -3.06 -21.96
CA TRP A 165 -5.87 -2.58 -20.65
C TRP A 165 -5.27 -1.18 -20.77
N TYR A 166 -5.63 -0.28 -19.87
CA TYR A 166 -5.07 1.06 -19.73
C TYR A 166 -4.18 1.11 -18.51
N TYR A 167 -2.96 1.61 -18.64
CA TYR A 167 -1.98 1.57 -17.55
C TYR A 167 -1.22 2.88 -17.39
N CYS A 168 -0.74 3.08 -16.16
CA CYS A 168 0.22 4.13 -15.84
C CYS A 168 1.53 3.46 -15.41
N SER A 169 2.68 3.96 -15.88
CA SER A 169 3.98 3.52 -15.38
C SER A 169 5.06 4.57 -15.58
N LYS A 170 5.86 4.77 -14.53
CA LYS A 170 7.16 5.48 -14.57
C LYS A 170 8.38 4.57 -14.73
N LYS A 171 8.25 3.23 -14.66
CA LYS A 171 9.37 2.27 -14.55
C LYS A 171 9.39 1.20 -15.66
N GLU A 172 10.53 0.54 -15.83
CA GLU A 172 10.81 -0.56 -16.78
C GLU A 172 9.92 -1.80 -16.63
N PHE A 173 9.11 -1.91 -15.57
CA PHE A 173 8.12 -2.98 -15.40
C PHE A 173 6.71 -2.38 -15.50
N PRO A 174 6.17 -2.17 -16.71
CA PRO A 174 5.03 -1.28 -16.90
C PRO A 174 3.71 -1.92 -16.50
N ILE A 175 3.60 -3.25 -16.61
CA ILE A 175 2.42 -4.09 -16.37
C ILE A 175 2.86 -5.56 -16.49
N PRO A 176 2.07 -6.55 -16.02
CA PRO A 176 2.35 -7.97 -16.28
C PRO A 176 2.58 -8.25 -17.78
N PHE A 177 3.58 -9.06 -18.11
CA PHE A 177 3.96 -9.34 -19.50
C PHE A 177 2.79 -9.92 -20.32
N PHE A 178 1.92 -10.73 -19.69
CA PHE A 178 0.76 -11.36 -20.32
C PHE A 178 -0.41 -10.41 -20.56
N ILE A 179 -0.36 -9.15 -20.10
CA ILE A 179 -1.29 -8.09 -20.50
C ILE A 179 -0.62 -6.98 -21.29
N GLN A 180 0.70 -7.08 -21.53
CA GLN A 180 1.47 -6.01 -22.16
C GLN A 180 1.11 -5.83 -23.63
N GLU A 181 0.80 -6.93 -24.32
CA GLU A 181 0.36 -6.90 -25.70
C GLU A 181 -1.01 -6.20 -25.82
N GLY A 182 -1.07 -5.14 -26.63
CA GLY A 182 -2.30 -4.36 -26.85
C GLY A 182 -2.66 -3.37 -25.72
N ALA A 183 -1.91 -3.32 -24.62
CA ALA A 183 -2.15 -2.35 -23.55
C ALA A 183 -1.81 -0.92 -23.99
N ILE A 184 -2.63 0.03 -23.52
CA ILE A 184 -2.56 1.44 -23.86
C ILE A 184 -2.02 2.22 -22.67
N LYS A 185 -0.90 2.91 -22.88
CA LYS A 185 -0.34 3.81 -21.86
C LYS A 185 -1.19 5.07 -21.72
N LEU A 186 -1.53 5.43 -20.49
CA LEU A 186 -2.27 6.65 -20.18
C LEU A 186 -1.39 7.89 -20.37
N PRO A 187 -1.98 9.05 -20.76
CA PRO A 187 -1.24 10.27 -21.10
C PRO A 187 -0.71 11.03 -19.86
N PHE A 188 -0.90 10.49 -18.67
CA PHE A 188 -0.49 11.08 -17.40
C PHE A 188 0.39 10.12 -16.60
N ARG A 189 1.03 10.66 -15.58
CA ARG A 189 1.84 9.89 -14.64
C ARG A 189 1.12 9.76 -13.31
N GLU A 190 1.50 8.75 -12.57
CA GLU A 190 0.98 8.39 -11.24
C GLU A 190 1.67 9.15 -10.11
N ASP A 191 1.83 10.47 -10.24
CA ASP A 191 2.33 11.28 -9.13
C ASP A 191 1.19 11.91 -8.33
N TYR A 192 1.28 11.78 -7.01
CA TYR A 192 0.53 12.59 -6.05
C TYR A 192 0.94 14.07 -6.04
N VAL A 193 1.46 14.60 -7.16
CA VAL A 193 1.55 16.06 -7.36
C VAL A 193 0.15 16.66 -7.23
N MET A 194 -0.86 15.92 -7.70
CA MET A 194 -2.28 16.18 -7.45
C MET A 194 -2.81 15.27 -6.34
N LYS A 195 -3.55 15.87 -5.40
CA LYS A 195 -4.19 15.16 -4.28
C LYS A 195 -5.68 15.03 -4.61
N PRO A 196 -6.20 13.83 -4.91
CA PRO A 196 -7.62 13.65 -5.24
C PRO A 196 -8.51 13.92 -4.03
N LEU A 197 -9.71 14.46 -4.29
CA LEU A 197 -10.77 14.58 -3.30
C LEU A 197 -11.45 13.21 -3.11
N ILE A 198 -11.64 12.82 -1.86
CA ILE A 198 -12.26 11.54 -1.49
C ILE A 198 -13.56 11.83 -0.73
N GLY A 199 -14.62 11.11 -1.04
CA GLY A 199 -15.92 11.22 -0.39
C GLY A 199 -16.49 9.83 -0.10
N GLY A 200 -17.81 9.75 0.01
CA GLY A 200 -18.54 8.49 0.16
C GLY A 200 -18.75 7.76 -1.17
N ALA A 201 -19.97 7.26 -1.40
CA ALA A 201 -20.31 6.49 -2.59
C ALA A 201 -20.03 7.22 -3.92
N ALA A 202 -20.09 8.55 -3.91
CA ALA A 202 -19.80 9.41 -5.06
C ALA A 202 -18.39 9.18 -5.63
N THR A 203 -17.39 8.90 -4.79
CA THR A 203 -16.01 8.64 -5.25
C THR A 203 -15.93 7.37 -6.08
N PHE A 204 -16.51 6.26 -5.59
CA PHE A 204 -16.53 4.99 -6.33
C PHE A 204 -17.33 5.08 -7.63
N MET A 205 -18.44 5.82 -7.59
CA MET A 205 -19.23 6.08 -8.78
C MET A 205 -18.45 6.92 -9.81
N ASN A 206 -17.68 7.91 -9.37
CA ASN A 206 -16.82 8.69 -10.26
C ASN A 206 -15.73 7.83 -10.89
N ILE A 207 -15.02 7.02 -10.08
CA ILE A 207 -14.01 6.06 -10.56
C ILE A 207 -14.62 5.16 -11.65
N PHE A 208 -15.75 4.53 -11.35
CA PHE A 208 -16.42 3.62 -12.28
C PHE A 208 -16.81 4.33 -13.57
N LYS A 209 -17.45 5.51 -13.48
CA LYS A 209 -17.91 6.29 -14.64
C LYS A 209 -16.76 6.68 -15.56
N GLN A 210 -15.66 7.19 -15.00
CA GLN A 210 -14.53 7.67 -15.80
C GLN A 210 -13.80 6.50 -16.47
N PHE A 211 -13.60 5.38 -15.75
CA PHE A 211 -12.99 4.19 -16.34
C PHE A 211 -13.89 3.55 -17.39
N ALA A 212 -15.22 3.60 -17.22
CA ALA A 212 -16.17 3.07 -18.19
C ALA A 212 -16.27 3.91 -19.48
N ARG A 213 -15.94 5.21 -19.46
CA ARG A 213 -16.17 6.13 -20.58
C ARG A 213 -14.91 6.48 -21.39
N TYR A 214 -13.72 6.21 -20.86
CA TYR A 214 -12.48 6.51 -21.56
C TYR A 214 -12.13 5.39 -22.57
N PRO A 215 -11.69 5.71 -23.81
CA PRO A 215 -11.35 7.05 -24.31
C PRO A 215 -12.49 7.78 -25.05
N GLU A 216 -13.64 7.15 -25.28
CA GLU A 216 -14.67 7.67 -26.21
C GLU A 216 -15.28 9.00 -25.78
N MET A 217 -15.48 9.19 -24.47
CA MET A 217 -16.11 10.38 -23.90
C MET A 217 -15.33 10.96 -22.71
N GLY A 218 -14.10 10.48 -22.48
CA GLY A 218 -13.34 10.77 -21.27
C GLY A 218 -12.46 12.01 -21.41
N ASN A 219 -12.52 12.90 -20.41
CA ASN A 219 -11.52 13.96 -20.23
C ASN A 219 -10.30 13.37 -19.51
N SER A 220 -9.09 13.55 -20.07
CA SER A 220 -7.85 13.04 -19.48
C SER A 220 -7.62 13.53 -18.04
N GLN A 221 -8.09 14.73 -17.71
CA GLN A 221 -7.98 15.30 -16.36
C GLN A 221 -8.95 14.60 -15.39
N GLU A 222 -10.21 14.41 -15.77
CA GLU A 222 -11.20 13.68 -14.95
C GLU A 222 -10.79 12.21 -14.78
N LEU A 223 -10.19 11.61 -15.80
CA LEU A 223 -9.63 10.27 -15.72
C LEU A 223 -8.45 10.22 -14.75
N LEU A 224 -7.55 11.20 -14.78
CA LEU A 224 -6.43 11.28 -13.82
C LEU A 224 -6.96 11.38 -12.39
N GLU A 225 -7.93 12.25 -12.12
CA GLU A 225 -8.54 12.40 -10.80
C GLU A 225 -9.22 11.11 -10.31
N ALA A 226 -9.96 10.43 -11.21
CA ALA A 226 -10.55 9.12 -10.94
C ALA A 226 -9.47 8.06 -10.69
N PHE A 227 -8.40 8.05 -11.47
CA PHE A 227 -7.28 7.13 -11.30
C PHE A 227 -6.63 7.31 -9.93
N LEU A 228 -6.26 8.54 -9.57
CA LEU A 228 -5.67 8.86 -8.27
C LEU A 228 -6.64 8.53 -7.12
N SER A 229 -7.94 8.78 -7.28
CA SER A 229 -8.96 8.39 -6.31
C SER A 229 -8.98 6.88 -6.09
N ALA A 230 -8.89 6.08 -7.16
CA ALA A 230 -8.82 4.63 -7.09
C ALA A 230 -7.55 4.15 -6.36
N VAL A 231 -6.41 4.80 -6.60
CA VAL A 231 -5.17 4.53 -5.85
C VAL A 231 -5.39 4.74 -4.35
N VAL A 232 -6.01 5.86 -3.94
CA VAL A 232 -6.24 6.14 -2.51
C VAL A 232 -7.19 5.12 -1.89
N VAL A 233 -8.39 4.93 -2.47
CA VAL A 233 -9.45 4.13 -1.83
C VAL A 233 -9.22 2.63 -1.90
N LEU A 234 -8.32 2.14 -2.77
CA LEU A 234 -7.99 0.70 -2.88
C LEU A 234 -6.53 0.40 -2.50
N SER A 235 -5.55 1.15 -3.01
CA SER A 235 -4.13 0.87 -2.75
C SER A 235 -3.69 1.43 -1.39
N GLU A 236 -3.94 2.71 -1.11
CA GLU A 236 -3.51 3.31 0.16
C GLU A 236 -4.36 2.83 1.33
N ALA A 237 -5.66 2.63 1.14
CA ALA A 237 -6.53 1.99 2.13
C ALA A 237 -6.05 0.58 2.51
N ARG A 238 -5.51 -0.19 1.55
CA ARG A 238 -4.91 -1.50 1.85
C ARG A 238 -3.62 -1.37 2.66
N ARG A 239 -2.81 -0.34 2.42
CA ARG A 239 -1.50 -0.15 3.09
C ARG A 239 -1.62 0.46 4.47
N ILE A 240 -2.58 1.37 4.64
CA ILE A 240 -2.68 2.29 5.77
C ILE A 240 -4.07 2.23 6.39
N ILE A 241 -4.12 1.80 7.64
CA ILE A 241 -5.35 1.52 8.37
C ILE A 241 -6.23 2.75 8.52
N TRP A 242 -5.65 3.92 8.80
CA TRP A 242 -6.45 5.14 8.97
C TRP A 242 -7.09 5.59 7.65
N VAL A 243 -6.45 5.35 6.50
CA VAL A 243 -7.03 5.65 5.18
C VAL A 243 -8.25 4.76 4.94
N PHE A 244 -8.13 3.45 5.21
CA PHE A 244 -9.27 2.54 5.15
C PHE A 244 -10.43 2.99 6.03
N ARG A 245 -10.14 3.33 7.30
CA ARG A 245 -11.15 3.81 8.25
C ARG A 245 -11.83 5.08 7.78
N GLU A 246 -11.07 6.03 7.25
CA GLU A 246 -11.62 7.30 6.79
C GLU A 246 -12.51 7.12 5.55
N VAL A 247 -12.07 6.32 4.56
CA VAL A 247 -12.92 5.99 3.40
C VAL A 247 -14.20 5.29 3.86
N LYS A 248 -14.10 4.29 4.75
CA LYS A 248 -15.26 3.60 5.33
C LYS A 248 -16.22 4.58 6.02
N ASN A 249 -15.69 5.51 6.81
CA ASN A 249 -16.47 6.54 7.50
C ASN A 249 -17.15 7.52 6.54
N ARG A 250 -16.46 7.96 5.48
CA ARG A 250 -17.04 8.86 4.46
C ARG A 250 -18.14 8.18 3.67
N ILE A 251 -18.03 6.87 3.39
CA ILE A 251 -19.13 6.08 2.82
C ILE A 251 -20.33 6.08 3.76
N ARG A 252 -20.12 5.75 5.04
CA ARG A 252 -21.17 5.69 6.07
C ARG A 252 -21.92 7.02 6.24
N ARG A 253 -21.20 8.13 6.18
CA ARG A 253 -21.76 9.49 6.31
C ARG A 253 -22.28 10.05 4.98
N ASN A 254 -22.09 9.33 3.88
CA ASN A 254 -22.34 9.79 2.53
C ASN A 254 -21.72 11.18 2.25
N GLU A 255 -20.46 11.34 2.64
CA GLU A 255 -19.78 12.63 2.59
C GLU A 255 -19.47 13.06 1.15
N ALA A 256 -19.58 14.36 0.86
CA ALA A 256 -19.14 14.90 -0.43
C ALA A 256 -17.61 14.77 -0.57
N PRO A 257 -17.07 14.63 -1.80
CA PRO A 257 -15.62 14.61 -2.01
C PRO A 257 -14.95 15.85 -1.42
N SER A 258 -13.99 15.62 -0.54
CA SER A 258 -13.20 16.66 0.13
C SER A 258 -11.76 16.19 0.28
N ASP A 259 -10.87 17.10 0.68
CA ASP A 259 -9.49 16.74 0.97
C ASP A 259 -9.41 15.60 1.97
N LEU A 260 -8.47 14.67 1.77
CA LEU A 260 -8.22 13.61 2.73
C LEU A 260 -7.57 14.22 3.98
N ASP A 261 -8.32 14.24 5.09
CA ASP A 261 -7.85 14.64 6.40
C ASP A 261 -7.75 13.41 7.31
N CYS A 262 -6.80 13.45 8.25
CA CYS A 262 -6.67 12.39 9.24
C CYS A 262 -7.34 12.88 10.53
N LYS A 263 -8.59 12.45 10.74
CA LYS A 263 -9.29 12.59 12.03
C LYS A 263 -8.91 11.39 12.89
N VAL A 264 -7.75 11.44 13.53
CA VAL A 264 -7.46 10.49 14.62
C VAL A 264 -8.40 10.86 15.78
N PRO A 265 -9.12 9.91 16.42
CA PRO A 265 -9.90 10.23 17.61
C PRO A 265 -9.03 10.96 18.63
N GLY A 266 -9.34 12.23 18.90
CA GLY A 266 -8.62 13.07 19.86
C GLY A 266 -7.52 13.99 19.32
N LYS A 267 -7.16 13.98 18.02
CA LYS A 267 -6.28 14.98 17.38
C LYS A 267 -6.61 15.15 15.89
N GLU A 268 -7.01 16.35 15.49
CA GLU A 268 -7.09 16.73 14.07
C GLU A 268 -5.67 16.93 13.53
N LEU A 269 -5.27 16.14 12.53
CA LEU A 269 -4.01 16.36 11.82
C LEU A 269 -4.29 17.20 10.56
N PRO A 270 -3.62 18.34 10.35
CA PRO A 270 -3.73 19.12 9.12
C PRO A 270 -3.53 18.28 7.84
N THR A 271 -4.26 18.60 6.77
CA THR A 271 -4.26 17.91 5.44
C THR A 271 -2.86 17.64 4.88
N GLY A 272 -1.87 18.51 5.15
CA GLY A 272 -0.48 18.30 4.73
C GLY A 272 0.16 17.03 5.32
N LEU A 273 -0.19 16.66 6.55
CA LEU A 273 0.39 15.54 7.29
C LEU A 273 -0.17 14.17 6.84
N ALA A 274 -1.44 14.15 6.42
CA ALA A 274 -2.08 12.94 5.88
C ALA A 274 -1.31 12.40 4.66
N TRP A 275 -0.97 13.28 3.73
CA TRP A 275 -0.24 12.92 2.52
C TRP A 275 1.23 12.58 2.77
N THR A 276 1.90 13.24 3.73
CA THR A 276 3.24 12.82 4.18
C THR A 276 3.19 11.40 4.74
N SER A 277 2.18 11.08 5.55
CA SER A 277 2.02 9.74 6.10
C SER A 277 1.75 8.68 5.04
N ILE A 278 1.05 9.02 3.95
CA ILE A 278 0.86 8.13 2.81
C ILE A 278 2.20 7.88 2.09
N GLY A 279 2.93 8.96 1.81
CA GLY A 279 4.24 8.88 1.15
C GLY A 279 5.30 8.10 1.94
N ASP A 280 5.18 8.08 3.26
CA ASP A 280 6.14 7.44 4.17
C ASP A 280 5.96 5.92 4.33
N TRP A 281 4.93 5.29 3.74
CA TRP A 281 4.63 3.86 3.93
C TRP A 281 5.84 2.93 3.78
N THR A 282 6.66 3.18 2.76
CA THR A 282 7.90 2.41 2.48
C THR A 282 8.92 2.55 3.62
N MET A 283 9.08 3.77 4.14
CA MET A 283 10.02 4.09 5.21
C MET A 283 9.52 3.57 6.56
N ASP A 284 8.23 3.72 6.84
CA ASP A 284 7.58 3.21 8.04
C ASP A 284 7.67 1.67 8.11
N SER A 285 7.43 0.98 6.99
CA SER A 285 7.63 -0.48 6.89
C SER A 285 9.07 -0.88 7.20
N LYS A 286 10.05 -0.14 6.64
CA LYS A 286 11.48 -0.40 6.89
C LYS A 286 11.87 -0.19 8.35
N GLN A 287 11.33 0.85 8.98
CA GLN A 287 11.59 1.16 10.36
C GLN A 287 11.01 0.08 11.28
N VAL A 288 9.76 -0.33 11.06
CA VAL A 288 9.11 -1.39 11.84
C VAL A 288 9.90 -2.70 11.76
N LEU A 289 10.18 -3.18 10.54
CA LEU A 289 10.89 -4.44 10.37
C LEU A 289 12.34 -4.36 10.87
N GLY A 290 13.01 -3.22 10.67
CA GLY A 290 14.38 -3.01 11.16
C GLY A 290 14.48 -3.01 12.67
N SER A 291 13.50 -2.39 13.33
CA SER A 291 13.42 -2.37 14.79
C SER A 291 13.03 -3.72 15.37
N ALA A 292 12.08 -4.42 14.75
CA ALA A 292 11.72 -5.79 15.12
C ALA A 292 12.90 -6.77 15.04
N PHE A 293 13.79 -6.57 14.06
CA PHE A 293 15.00 -7.38 13.92
C PHE A 293 16.10 -7.02 14.93
N LYS A 294 16.25 -5.74 15.26
CA LYS A 294 17.26 -5.25 16.22
C LYS A 294 16.84 -5.40 17.68
N GLY A 295 15.54 -5.54 17.96
CA GLY A 295 14.98 -5.50 19.31
C GLY A 295 14.82 -4.09 19.88
N GLU A 296 15.09 -3.05 19.07
CA GLU A 296 15.10 -1.65 19.52
C GLU A 296 14.46 -0.74 18.47
N TYR A 297 13.63 0.19 18.92
CA TYR A 297 13.02 1.22 18.11
C TYR A 297 13.59 2.59 18.43
N THR A 298 14.20 3.21 17.42
CA THR A 298 14.59 4.62 17.46
C THR A 298 13.62 5.38 16.56
N PRO A 299 12.81 6.28 17.11
CA PRO A 299 11.91 7.09 16.30
C PRO A 299 12.67 7.98 15.32
N ARG A 300 12.05 8.29 14.15
CA ARG A 300 12.68 9.17 13.15
C ARG A 300 12.75 10.59 13.70
N THR A 301 13.95 11.14 13.79
CA THR A 301 14.20 12.54 14.18
C THR A 301 14.84 13.30 13.01
N GLY A 302 14.55 14.59 12.89
CA GLY A 302 15.14 15.45 11.86
C GLY A 302 14.43 16.79 11.71
N GLN A 303 15.12 17.80 11.17
CA GLN A 303 14.60 19.18 11.02
C GLN A 303 13.29 19.22 10.21
N LYS A 304 13.18 18.38 9.15
CA LYS A 304 11.92 18.18 8.41
C LYS A 304 10.77 17.64 9.27
N PHE A 305 11.04 16.78 10.27
CA PHE A 305 10.05 16.24 11.21
C PHE A 305 9.78 17.15 12.41
N ALA A 306 10.65 18.12 12.68
CA ALA A 306 10.42 19.18 13.65
C ALA A 306 9.62 20.35 13.05
N GLU A 307 9.79 20.60 11.74
CA GLU A 307 9.07 21.63 10.97
C GLU A 307 7.71 21.14 10.46
N THR A 308 7.59 19.86 10.10
CA THR A 308 6.27 19.23 9.93
C THR A 308 5.78 18.79 11.30
N VAL A 309 4.58 19.17 11.71
CA VAL A 309 3.92 18.71 12.95
C VAL A 309 3.53 17.21 12.88
N VAL A 310 4.32 16.38 12.18
CA VAL A 310 4.16 14.92 12.18
C VAL A 310 4.58 14.46 13.57
N PRO A 311 3.66 13.96 14.41
CA PRO A 311 4.07 13.39 15.68
C PRO A 311 5.04 12.25 15.37
N VAL A 312 6.20 12.28 16.02
CA VAL A 312 7.12 11.15 16.12
C VAL A 312 6.26 9.93 16.47
N LYS A 313 6.09 9.02 15.51
CA LYS A 313 5.27 7.83 15.74
C LYS A 313 6.04 6.93 16.70
N THR A 314 5.41 6.48 17.76
CA THR A 314 5.93 5.39 18.59
C THR A 314 5.84 4.06 17.83
N PHE A 315 6.53 3.03 18.29
CA PHE A 315 6.45 1.71 17.65
C PHE A 315 5.00 1.19 17.59
N GLY A 316 4.27 1.30 18.71
CA GLY A 316 2.86 0.88 18.80
C GLY A 316 1.90 1.70 17.93
N GLN A 317 2.23 2.95 17.61
CA GLN A 317 1.46 3.76 16.66
C GLN A 317 1.72 3.35 15.20
N LEU A 318 2.92 2.87 14.89
CA LEU A 318 3.25 2.36 13.55
C LEU A 318 2.59 1.00 13.31
N ILE A 319 2.70 0.10 14.29
CA ILE A 319 2.29 -1.29 14.15
C ILE A 319 1.65 -1.79 15.44
N SER A 320 0.55 -2.53 15.29
CA SER A 320 -0.13 -3.17 16.41
C SER A 320 -0.68 -4.52 15.99
N GLN A 321 -0.97 -5.39 16.97
CA GLN A 321 -1.54 -6.71 16.72
C GLN A 321 -3.01 -6.68 16.29
N ASP A 322 -3.76 -5.64 16.66
CA ASP A 322 -5.18 -5.54 16.34
C ASP A 322 -5.36 -5.10 14.88
N GLU A 323 -6.29 -5.75 14.19
CA GLU A 323 -6.51 -5.64 12.74
C GLU A 323 -6.76 -4.20 12.30
N GLU A 324 -7.47 -3.43 13.11
CA GLU A 324 -7.79 -2.04 12.82
C GLU A 324 -6.94 -1.02 13.61
N SER A 325 -5.93 -1.39 14.39
CA SER A 325 -5.07 -0.40 15.07
C SER A 325 -3.62 -0.40 14.61
N GLY A 326 -2.93 0.68 14.94
CA GLY A 326 -1.65 1.04 14.32
C GLY A 326 -1.84 1.80 13.00
N HIS A 327 -0.73 2.06 12.33
CA HIS A 327 -0.69 2.80 11.07
C HIS A 327 -0.72 1.86 9.86
N LEU A 328 0.07 0.78 9.91
CA LEU A 328 0.34 -0.11 8.78
C LEU A 328 -0.55 -1.35 8.83
N SER A 329 -1.23 -1.64 7.71
CA SER A 329 -1.95 -2.91 7.49
C SER A 329 -1.19 -3.87 6.58
N LEU A 330 -0.22 -3.37 5.82
CA LEU A 330 0.66 -4.15 4.95
C LEU A 330 2.10 -3.65 5.15
N LEU A 331 3.05 -4.57 5.33
CA LEU A 331 4.46 -4.26 5.51
C LEU A 331 5.24 -4.57 4.25
N MET A 332 5.91 -3.56 3.70
CA MET A 332 6.83 -3.81 2.59
C MET A 332 8.02 -4.63 3.09
N ARG A 333 8.30 -5.77 2.44
CA ARG A 333 9.50 -6.55 2.74
C ARG A 333 10.77 -5.70 2.58
N VAL A 334 11.72 -5.89 3.49
CA VAL A 334 13.06 -5.29 3.40
C VAL A 334 14.07 -6.39 3.15
N GLU A 335 14.76 -6.30 2.01
CA GLU A 335 15.67 -7.34 1.54
C GLU A 335 16.77 -7.69 2.55
N ASN A 336 17.32 -6.70 3.26
CA ASN A 336 18.44 -6.89 4.19
C ASN A 336 18.04 -7.38 5.59
N ILE A 337 16.75 -7.39 5.92
CA ILE A 337 16.24 -7.81 7.25
C ILE A 337 15.62 -9.21 7.19
N ALA A 338 14.99 -9.55 6.07
CA ALA A 338 14.44 -10.87 5.82
C ALA A 338 15.44 -11.83 5.13
N ALA A 339 16.75 -11.62 5.34
CA ALA A 339 17.86 -12.23 4.60
C ALA A 339 18.55 -13.48 5.19
N PRO A 340 18.01 -14.29 6.12
CA PRO A 340 18.51 -15.67 6.23
C PRO A 340 18.09 -16.51 5.02
N GLU A 341 16.99 -16.14 4.37
CA GLU A 341 16.34 -16.91 3.30
C GLU A 341 17.03 -16.72 1.95
N GLY A 342 17.72 -15.61 1.70
CA GLY A 342 18.17 -15.24 0.36
C GLY A 342 19.02 -16.30 -0.36
N GLY A 343 19.98 -16.90 0.33
CA GLY A 343 20.82 -17.97 -0.22
C GLY A 343 20.07 -19.30 -0.37
N TRP A 344 19.29 -19.69 0.64
CA TRP A 344 18.54 -20.95 0.62
C TRP A 344 17.35 -20.94 -0.36
N VAL A 345 16.70 -19.80 -0.53
CA VAL A 345 15.63 -19.56 -1.52
C VAL A 345 16.17 -19.64 -2.93
N LEU A 346 17.30 -18.99 -3.21
CA LEU A 346 17.97 -19.11 -4.50
C LEU A 346 18.40 -20.55 -4.75
N THR A 347 18.98 -21.24 -3.77
CA THR A 347 19.35 -22.66 -3.87
C THR A 347 18.14 -23.55 -4.11
N ARG A 348 17.02 -23.35 -3.40
CA ARG A 348 15.78 -24.11 -3.59
C ARG A 348 15.10 -23.83 -4.94
N LEU A 349 15.09 -22.58 -5.40
CA LEU A 349 14.55 -22.21 -6.71
C LEU A 349 15.41 -22.77 -7.85
N LYS A 350 16.75 -22.71 -7.74
CA LYS A 350 17.70 -23.29 -8.70
C LYS A 350 17.62 -24.82 -8.75
N MET A 351 17.52 -25.51 -7.61
CA MET A 351 17.46 -26.98 -7.53
C MET A 351 16.15 -27.59 -8.07
N LYS A 352 15.07 -26.80 -8.23
CA LYS A 352 13.70 -27.33 -8.39
C LYS A 352 13.00 -26.93 -9.69
N VAL A 353 13.77 -26.69 -10.76
CA VAL A 353 13.29 -26.53 -12.16
C VAL A 353 12.36 -27.69 -12.60
N ASN A 354 12.42 -28.85 -11.92
CA ASN A 354 11.69 -30.07 -12.27
C ASN A 354 10.53 -30.46 -11.32
N ASN A 355 10.09 -29.60 -10.39
CA ASN A 355 9.05 -29.99 -9.41
C ASN A 355 7.93 -28.94 -9.22
N PRO A 356 6.75 -29.11 -9.84
CA PRO A 356 5.63 -28.15 -9.81
C PRO A 356 4.94 -27.98 -8.43
N GLY A 357 5.31 -28.77 -7.42
CA GLY A 357 4.73 -28.71 -6.06
C GLY A 357 5.14 -27.51 -5.20
N LEU A 358 5.95 -26.57 -5.72
CA LEU A 358 6.21 -25.25 -5.11
C LEU A 358 5.41 -24.12 -5.75
N ARG A 359 4.51 -24.43 -6.69
CA ARG A 359 3.44 -23.50 -7.05
C ARG A 359 2.65 -23.24 -5.78
N VAL A 360 2.80 -22.05 -5.21
CA VAL A 360 1.78 -21.52 -4.31
C VAL A 360 0.54 -21.49 -5.18
N ILE A 361 -0.36 -22.46 -4.97
CA ILE A 361 -1.70 -22.40 -5.55
C ILE A 361 -2.23 -21.06 -5.09
N ASP A 362 -2.48 -20.14 -6.03
CA ASP A 362 -3.02 -18.83 -5.68
C ASP A 362 -4.32 -19.10 -4.91
N PRO A 363 -4.44 -18.68 -3.64
CA PRO A 363 -5.59 -19.04 -2.81
C PRO A 363 -6.91 -18.48 -3.32
N GLY A 364 -6.87 -17.67 -4.39
CA GLY A 364 -8.05 -17.07 -4.99
C GLY A 364 -8.70 -16.05 -4.05
N PHE A 365 -9.88 -15.60 -4.47
CA PHE A 365 -10.85 -15.00 -3.58
C PHE A 365 -12.01 -15.98 -3.41
N PRO A 366 -12.76 -15.93 -2.29
CA PRO A 366 -13.98 -16.71 -2.18
C PRO A 366 -14.90 -16.41 -3.37
N ASP A 367 -15.58 -17.45 -3.85
CA ASP A 367 -16.61 -17.30 -4.86
C ASP A 367 -17.67 -16.31 -4.39
N ASP A 368 -18.27 -15.60 -5.33
CA ASP A 368 -19.32 -14.65 -5.00
C ASP A 368 -20.54 -15.43 -4.48
N PRO A 369 -21.08 -15.11 -3.30
CA PRO A 369 -22.32 -15.70 -2.82
C PRO A 369 -23.54 -15.40 -3.71
N GLU A 370 -23.42 -14.53 -4.73
CA GLU A 370 -24.42 -14.40 -5.80
C GLU A 370 -24.52 -15.68 -6.64
N LEU A 371 -25.42 -16.57 -6.16
CA LEU A 371 -26.41 -17.42 -6.83
C LEU A 371 -26.08 -17.95 -8.24
N SER A 372 -26.29 -19.26 -8.40
CA SER A 372 -26.25 -20.02 -9.65
C SER A 372 -26.58 -19.20 -10.90
N ASP A 373 -25.83 -19.42 -11.98
CA ASP A 373 -26.12 -18.83 -13.30
C ASP A 373 -27.51 -19.25 -13.87
N ASP A 374 -28.21 -20.16 -13.19
CA ASP A 374 -29.59 -20.55 -13.44
C ASP A 374 -30.57 -19.64 -12.64
N GLU A 375 -30.96 -18.52 -13.25
CA GLU A 375 -32.32 -17.90 -13.23
C GLU A 375 -32.38 -16.60 -14.05
#